data_AF-A0A090WNM9-F1
#
_entry.id   AF-A0A090WNM9-F1
#
_cell.length_a   1.000
_cell.length_b   1.000
_cell.length_c   1.000
_cell.angle_alpha   90.00
_cell.angle_beta   90.00
_cell.angle_gamma   90.00
#
_symmetry.space_group_name_H-M   'P 1'
#
loop_
_entity.id
_entity.type
_entity.pdbx_description
1 polymer ?
#
loop_
_entity_poly.entity_id
_entity_poly.type
_entity_poly.pdbx_seq_one_letter_code
_entity_poly.pdbx_strand_id
1 'polypeptide(L)'
;MMDVYTVWCGPCKMLDKNTFRNPDVIDYVNKNYYAVKFNGEGNDVVSYKDNSYANPGYNEARAKTRNSAHELARYLQISAYPTIVFFDENADVIAPIRVIKNQLS
;
A
#
# COMPACT_ATOMS: atom_id res chain seq x y z
N MET A 1 2.93 9.27 -2.29
CA MET A 1 2.85 7.94 -2.92
C MET A 1 2.67 6.90 -1.83
N MET A 2 1.77 5.94 -1.99
CA MET A 2 1.55 4.89 -1.01
C MET A 2 1.68 3.50 -1.62
N ASP A 3 2.57 2.67 -1.08
CA ASP A 3 2.70 1.24 -1.40
C ASP A 3 1.78 0.43 -0.48
N VAL A 4 0.69 -0.09 -1.04
CA VAL A 4 -0.29 -0.90 -0.32
C VAL A 4 0.06 -2.38 -0.47
N TYR A 5 0.42 -2.99 0.65
CA TYR A 5 0.87 -4.38 0.72
C TYR A 5 0.07 -5.20 1.74
N THR A 6 0.33 -6.50 1.79
CA THR A 6 -0.04 -7.38 2.91
C THR A 6 1.11 -8.30 3.28
N VAL A 7 1.14 -8.78 4.53
CA VAL A 7 2.24 -9.58 5.10
C VAL A 7 2.49 -10.91 4.37
N TRP A 8 1.43 -11.53 3.85
CA TRP A 8 1.44 -12.84 3.19
C TRP A 8 1.66 -12.71 1.67
N CYS A 9 1.68 -11.50 1.13
CA CYS A 9 1.77 -11.25 -0.31
C CYS A 9 3.20 -11.45 -0.84
N GLY A 10 3.40 -12.58 -1.53
CA GLY A 10 4.66 -12.88 -2.24
C GLY A 10 5.05 -11.80 -3.26
N PRO A 11 4.16 -11.38 -4.18
CA PRO A 11 4.45 -10.33 -5.15
C PRO A 11 4.84 -8.98 -4.53
N CYS A 12 4.28 -8.62 -3.37
CA CYS A 12 4.64 -7.40 -2.64
C CYS A 12 6.11 -7.43 -2.20
N LYS A 13 6.60 -8.59 -1.75
CA LYS A 13 8.02 -8.78 -1.41
C LYS A 13 8.93 -8.68 -2.64
N MET A 14 8.45 -9.14 -3.81
CA MET A 14 9.20 -9.01 -5.06
C MET A 14 9.29 -7.56 -5.53
N LEU A 15 8.19 -6.80 -5.45
CA LEU A 15 8.16 -5.35 -5.73
C LEU A 15 9.16 -4.61 -4.85
N ASP A 16 9.13 -4.85 -3.54
CA ASP A 16 10.06 -4.25 -2.58
C ASP A 16 11.52 -4.54 -2.95
N LYS A 17 11.84 -5.80 -3.28
CA LYS A 17 13.20 -6.21 -3.63
C LYS A 17 13.69 -5.64 -4.96
N ASN A 18 12.82 -5.57 -5.98
CA ASN A 18 13.24 -5.26 -7.35
C ASN A 18 13.10 -3.77 -7.70
N THR A 19 12.19 -3.06 -7.05
CA THR A 19 11.89 -1.65 -7.37
C THR A 19 12.42 -0.73 -6.27
N PHE A 20 12.02 -0.96 -5.01
CA PHE A 20 12.38 -0.06 -3.90
C PHE A 20 13.78 -0.31 -3.31
N ARG A 21 14.59 -1.14 -3.96
CA ARG A 21 16.04 -1.28 -3.69
C ARG A 21 16.92 -0.77 -4.83
N ASN A 22 16.33 -0.40 -5.97
CA ASN A 22 17.09 0.21 -7.05
C ASN A 22 17.46 1.65 -6.63
N PRO A 23 18.76 2.02 -6.56
CA PRO A 23 19.19 3.34 -6.15
C PRO A 23 18.54 4.47 -6.94
N ASP A 24 18.39 4.30 -8.26
CA ASP A 24 17.79 5.33 -9.13
C ASP A 24 16.31 5.56 -8.78
N VAL A 25 15.59 4.49 -8.45
CA VAL A 25 14.19 4.57 -8.01
C VAL A 25 14.10 5.20 -6.62
N ILE A 26 14.97 4.81 -5.70
CA ILE A 26 15.03 5.39 -4.34
C ILE A 26 15.27 6.90 -4.44
N ASP A 27 16.26 7.32 -5.21
CA ASP A 27 16.62 8.73 -5.37
C ASP A 27 15.47 9.52 -6.00
N TYR A 28 14.84 8.98 -7.04
CA TYR A 28 13.68 9.61 -7.66
C TYR A 28 12.49 9.70 -6.70
N VAL A 29 12.17 8.63 -5.98
CA VAL A 29 11.05 8.61 -5.02
C VAL A 29 11.31 9.59 -3.89
N ASN A 30 12.48 9.55 -3.26
CA ASN A 30 12.83 10.46 -2.16
C ASN A 30 12.82 11.94 -2.58
N LYS A 31 13.21 12.24 -3.83
CA LYS A 31 13.22 13.60 -4.35
C LYS A 31 11.82 14.13 -4.69
N ASN A 32 10.92 13.28 -5.16
CA ASN A 32 9.65 13.72 -5.76
C ASN A 32 8.40 13.33 -4.96
N TYR A 33 8.49 12.40 -4.02
CA TYR A 33 7.34 11.87 -3.30
C TYR A 33 7.60 11.70 -1.80
N TYR A 34 6.57 11.95 -1.00
CA TYR A 34 6.49 11.37 0.33
C TYR A 34 5.96 9.94 0.22
N ALA A 35 6.83 8.96 0.41
CA ALA A 35 6.52 7.53 0.26
C ALA A 35 6.07 6.91 1.58
N VAL A 36 4.91 6.27 1.58
CA VAL A 36 4.33 5.59 2.76
C VAL A 36 4.08 4.13 2.42
N LYS A 37 4.41 3.21 3.33
CA LYS A 37 4.00 1.80 3.23
C LYS A 37 2.77 1.58 4.10
N PHE A 38 1.73 1.01 3.52
CA PHE A 38 0.47 0.77 4.21
C PHE A 38 0.06 -0.70 4.10
N ASN A 39 -0.17 -1.34 5.25
CA ASN A 39 -0.67 -2.71 5.30
C ASN A 39 -2.20 -2.68 5.10
N GLY A 40 -2.66 -3.04 3.90
CA GLY A 40 -4.08 -3.03 3.54
C GLY A 40 -4.94 -4.03 4.32
N GLU A 41 -4.33 -4.91 5.11
CA GLU A 41 -4.99 -5.85 6.03
C GLU A 41 -4.47 -5.72 7.48
N GLY A 42 -3.79 -4.61 7.79
CA GLY A 42 -3.26 -4.30 9.12
C GLY A 42 -4.32 -3.84 10.11
N ASN A 43 -3.89 -3.54 11.33
CA ASN A 43 -4.72 -3.08 12.44
C ASN A 43 -4.42 -1.64 12.87
N ASP A 44 -3.59 -0.93 12.12
CA ASP A 44 -3.31 0.48 12.39
C ASP A 44 -4.61 1.31 12.29
N VAL A 45 -4.65 2.44 13.00
CA VAL A 45 -5.70 3.45 12.78
C VAL A 45 -5.07 4.58 11.98
N VAL A 46 -5.64 4.86 10.82
CA VAL A 46 -5.11 5.85 9.88
C VAL A 46 -6.07 7.03 9.78
N SER A 47 -5.56 8.22 10.08
CA SER A 47 -6.27 9.47 9.80
C SER A 47 -5.95 9.93 8.38
N TYR A 48 -6.98 10.16 7.58
CA TYR A 48 -6.86 10.68 6.23
C TYR A 48 -7.98 11.69 5.96
N LYS A 49 -7.58 12.94 5.70
CA LYS A 49 -8.47 14.12 5.74
C LYS A 49 -9.18 14.19 7.10
N ASP A 50 -10.47 14.49 7.12
CA ASP A 50 -11.27 14.58 8.36
C ASP A 50 -11.81 13.23 8.84
N ASN A 51 -11.32 12.11 8.30
CA ASN A 51 -11.81 10.77 8.62
C ASN A 51 -10.72 9.91 9.28
N SER A 52 -11.16 9.03 10.18
CA SER A 52 -10.33 7.98 10.76
C SER A 52 -10.78 6.63 10.23
N TYR A 53 -9.82 5.81 9.80
CA TYR A 53 -10.06 4.49 9.23
C TYR A 53 -9.35 3.44 10.07
N ALA A 54 -10.05 2.36 10.40
CA ALA A 54 -9.50 1.24 11.15
C ALA A 54 -9.67 -0.07 10.38
N ASN A 55 -9.40 -1.19 11.06
CA ASN A 55 -9.77 -2.52 10.59
C ASN A 55 -10.55 -3.27 11.69
N PRO A 56 -11.85 -2.99 11.85
CA PRO A 56 -12.67 -3.65 12.89
C PRO A 56 -12.81 -5.17 12.67
N GLY A 57 -12.56 -5.65 11.44
CA GLY A 57 -12.54 -7.07 11.15
C GLY A 57 -11.19 -7.73 11.40
N TYR A 58 -10.19 -7.02 11.90
CA TYR A 58 -8.84 -7.57 12.06
C TYR A 58 -8.85 -8.70 13.09
N ASN A 59 -8.28 -9.84 12.71
CA ASN A 59 -8.10 -10.97 13.60
C ASN A 59 -6.60 -11.17 13.91
N GLU A 60 -6.21 -11.00 15.17
CA GLU A 60 -4.81 -11.14 15.61
C GLU A 60 -4.24 -12.54 15.35
N ALA A 61 -5.05 -13.60 15.48
CA ALA A 61 -4.62 -14.96 15.15
C ALA A 61 -4.26 -15.13 13.66
N ARG A 62 -4.70 -14.19 12.80
CA ARG A 62 -4.41 -14.15 11.36
C ARG A 62 -3.38 -13.10 11.00
N ALA A 63 -2.68 -12.49 11.95
CA ALA A 63 -1.71 -11.40 11.74
C ALA A 63 -0.60 -11.69 10.71
N LYS A 64 -0.30 -12.98 10.44
CA LYS A 64 0.71 -13.43 9.46
C LYS A 64 0.12 -14.05 8.18
N THR A 65 -1.21 -14.12 8.07
CA THR A 65 -1.94 -14.73 6.95
C THR A 65 -2.99 -13.75 6.42
N ARG A 66 -3.84 -14.19 5.47
CA ARG A 66 -4.94 -13.36 4.95
C ARG A 66 -5.83 -12.88 6.09
N ASN A 67 -6.05 -11.57 6.18
CA ASN A 67 -6.95 -10.93 7.13
C ASN A 67 -8.06 -10.17 6.40
N SER A 68 -8.95 -9.53 7.14
CA SER A 68 -9.92 -8.61 6.58
C SER A 68 -9.22 -7.37 6.00
N ALA A 69 -9.77 -6.84 4.90
CA ALA A 69 -9.29 -5.59 4.34
C ALA A 69 -9.61 -4.41 5.27
N HIS A 70 -8.60 -3.57 5.51
CA HIS A 70 -8.68 -2.32 6.24
C HIS A 70 -9.64 -1.34 5.55
N GLU A 71 -10.34 -0.51 6.32
CA GLU A 71 -11.36 0.41 5.78
C GLU A 71 -10.77 1.42 4.79
N LEU A 72 -9.61 2.01 5.09
CA LEU A 72 -8.89 2.86 4.13
C LEU A 72 -8.56 2.13 2.81
N ALA A 73 -8.17 0.85 2.85
CA ALA A 73 -7.92 0.08 1.62
C ALA A 73 -9.23 -0.09 0.80
N ARG A 74 -10.36 -0.29 1.47
CA ARG A 74 -11.69 -0.33 0.82
C ARG A 74 -12.10 1.03 0.25
N TYR A 75 -11.89 2.10 1.01
CA TYR A 75 -12.16 3.47 0.58
C TYR A 75 -11.39 3.82 -0.71
N LEU A 76 -10.11 3.42 -0.77
CA LEU A 76 -9.24 3.59 -1.93
C LEU A 76 -9.47 2.54 -3.04
N GLN A 77 -10.52 1.71 -2.92
CA GLN A 77 -10.91 0.68 -3.87
C GLN A 77 -9.79 -0.33 -4.20
N ILE A 78 -8.95 -0.64 -3.22
CA ILE A 78 -7.88 -1.62 -3.36
C ILE A 78 -8.46 -3.02 -3.30
N SER A 79 -8.41 -3.73 -4.43
CA SER A 79 -8.93 -5.09 -4.56
C SER A 79 -7.84 -6.16 -4.76
N ALA A 80 -6.57 -5.76 -4.88
CA ALA A 80 -5.45 -6.65 -5.09
C ALA A 80 -4.15 -6.02 -4.55
N TYR A 81 -3.18 -6.88 -4.22
CA TYR A 81 -1.88 -6.47 -3.69
C TYR A 81 -0.73 -7.04 -4.55
N PRO A 82 0.37 -6.29 -4.73
CA PRO A 82 0.54 -4.90 -4.31
C PRO A 82 -0.22 -3.91 -5.21
N THR A 83 -0.60 -2.77 -4.64
CA THR A 83 -1.13 -1.62 -5.37
C THR A 83 -0.41 -0.36 -4.92
N ILE A 84 0.05 0.45 -5.86
CA ILE A 84 0.63 1.77 -5.58
C ILE A 84 -0.47 2.82 -5.78
N VAL A 85 -0.73 3.64 -4.77
CA VAL A 85 -1.67 4.76 -4.86
C VAL A 85 -0.88 6.07 -4.97
N PHE A 86 -1.17 6.84 -6.01
CA PHE A 86 -0.62 8.18 -6.18
C PHE A 86 -1.60 9.21 -5.63
N PHE A 87 -1.03 10.18 -4.93
CA PHE A 87 -1.72 11.33 -4.36
C PHE A 87 -1.06 12.59 -4.89
N ASP A 88 -1.84 13.65 -5.08
CA ASP A 88 -1.31 14.97 -5.38
C ASP A 88 -0.81 15.69 -4.10
N GLU A 89 -0.36 16.93 -4.25
CA GLU A 89 0.13 17.77 -3.14
C GLU A 89 -0.93 18.10 -2.08
N ASN A 90 -2.23 18.00 -2.41
CA ASN A 90 -3.35 18.20 -1.47
C ASN A 90 -3.79 16.89 -0.82
N ALA A 91 -3.05 15.81 -1.06
CA ALA A 91 -3.39 14.46 -0.67
C ALA A 91 -4.69 13.93 -1.30
N ASP A 92 -5.12 14.47 -2.45
CA ASP A 92 -6.22 13.90 -3.22
C ASP A 92 -5.74 12.68 -4.02
N VAL A 93 -6.60 11.66 -4.14
CA VAL A 93 -6.27 10.41 -4.83
C VAL A 93 -6.27 10.67 -6.34
N ILE A 94 -5.13 10.41 -6.99
CA ILE A 94 -5.02 10.46 -8.45
C ILE A 94 -5.47 9.13 -9.04
N ALA A 95 -4.80 8.03 -8.66
CA ALA A 95 -5.13 6.69 -9.13
C ALA A 95 -4.49 5.57 -8.29
N PRO A 96 -5.18 4.43 -8.11
CA PRO A 96 -4.59 3.18 -7.66
C PRO A 96 -4.06 2.36 -8.85
N ILE A 97 -2.74 2.15 -8.91
CA ILE A 97 -2.07 1.34 -9.94
C ILE A 97 -1.73 -0.04 -9.39
N ARG A 98 -2.43 -1.06 -9.89
CA ARG A 98 -2.14 -2.46 -9.55
C ARG A 98 -0.86 -2.90 -10.22
N VAL A 99 0.07 -3.46 -9.45
CA VAL A 99 1.32 -3.95 -10.01
C VAL A 99 1.19 -5.44 -10.32
N ILE A 100 1.24 -5.78 -11.60
CA ILE A 100 1.18 -7.15 -12.10
C ILE A 100 2.57 -7.66 -12.47
N LYS A 101 2.78 -8.97 -12.35
CA LYS A 101 4.10 -9.64 -12.51
C LYS A 101 4.81 -9.32 -13.83
N ASN A 102 4.08 -9.04 -14.92
CA ASN A 102 4.65 -8.71 -16.23
C ASN A 102 5.21 -7.28 -16.35
N GLN A 103 5.06 -6.45 -15.32
CA GLN A 103 5.62 -5.08 -15.27
C GLN A 103 6.93 -5.02 -14.47
N LEU A 104 7.40 -6.16 -13.95
CA LEU A 104 8.60 -6.29 -13.10
C LEU A 104 9.70 -7.11 -13.79
N SER A 105 9.56 -7.37 -15.09
CA SER A 105 10.50 -8.12 -15.94
C SER A 105 11.32 -7.20 -16.81
#